data_AF-A0A5K7S7M4-F1
#
_entry.id   AF-A0A5K7S7M4-F1
#
_cell.length_a   1.000
_cell.length_b   1.000
_cell.length_c   1.000
_cell.angle_alpha   90.00
_cell.angle_beta   90.00
_cell.angle_gamma   90.00
#
_symmetry.space_group_name_H-M   'P 1'
#
loop_
_entity.id
_entity.type
_entity.pdbx_description
1 polymer ?
#
loop_
_entity_poly.entity_id
_entity_poly.type
_entity_poly.pdbx_seq_one_letter_code
_entity_poly.pdbx_strand_id
1 'polypeptide(L)' 'MEAIVFVKNYMDYLDEISQVIKPELQPILDELKEIDPHDLVRPDSWFQSESEARGFVWSMFVKRTKEDSKIQSF' A
#
# COMPACT_ATOMS: atom_id res chain seq x y z
N MET A 1 -10.17 -12.61 -4.88
CA MET A 1 -10.63 -11.39 -4.20
C MET A 1 -10.89 -10.34 -5.26
N GLU A 2 -12.13 -9.88 -5.34
CA GLU A 2 -12.56 -8.87 -6.31
C GLU A 2 -11.91 -7.52 -6.03
N ALA A 3 -11.76 -6.70 -7.08
CA ALA A 3 -11.28 -5.32 -6.97
C ALA A 3 -12.09 -4.50 -5.94
N ILE A 4 -13.41 -4.66 -5.87
CA ILE A 4 -14.22 -3.92 -4.89
C ILE A 4 -13.92 -4.32 -3.44
N VAL A 5 -13.54 -5.57 -3.21
CA VAL A 5 -13.14 -6.05 -1.88
C VAL A 5 -11.76 -5.48 -1.52
N PHE A 6 -10.83 -5.43 -2.49
CA PHE A 6 -9.54 -4.76 -2.31
C PHE A 6 -9.70 -3.30 -1.88
N VAL A 7 -10.52 -2.54 -2.63
CA VAL A 7 -10.79 -1.12 -2.37
C VAL A 7 -11.29 -0.89 -0.95
N LYS A 8 -12.24 -1.72 -0.49
CA LYS A 8 -12.80 -1.62 0.87
C LYS A 8 -11.77 -1.89 1.96
N ASN A 9 -10.86 -2.83 1.73
CA ASN A 9 -9.88 -3.27 2.72
C ASN A 9 -8.54 -2.50 2.63
N TYR A 10 -8.39 -1.58 1.67
CA TYR A 10 -7.12 -0.91 1.41
C TYR A 10 -6.57 -0.20 2.65
N MET A 11 -7.43 0.52 3.39
CA MET A 11 -7.03 1.20 4.61
C MET A 11 -6.61 0.22 5.72
N ASP A 12 -7.32 -0.91 5.84
CA ASP A 12 -6.97 -1.95 6.81
C ASP A 12 -5.57 -2.51 6.51
N TYR A 13 -5.24 -2.71 5.22
CA TYR A 13 -3.91 -3.16 4.83
C TYR A 13 -2.83 -2.13 5.19
N LEU A 14 -3.08 -0.83 5.00
CA LEU A 14 -2.14 0.22 5.41
C LEU A 14 -1.98 0.29 6.94
N ASP A 15 -3.06 0.08 7.67
CA ASP A 15 -3.02 0.05 9.13
C ASP A 15 -2.25 -1.17 9.65
N GLU A 16 -2.37 -2.34 9.01
CA GLU A 16 -1.49 -3.49 9.29
C GLU A 16 -0.01 -3.13 9.11
N ILE A 17 0.34 -2.35 8.08
CA ILE A 17 1.72 -1.87 7.88
C ILE A 17 2.16 -0.96 9.03
N SER A 18 1.32 -0.01 9.42
CA SER A 18 1.64 0.97 10.47
C SER A 18 2.03 0.33 11.81
N GLN A 19 1.51 -0.86 12.10
CA GLN A 19 1.77 -1.58 13.35
C GLN A 19 3.16 -2.23 13.42
N VAL A 20 3.83 -2.44 12.27
CA VAL A 20 5.07 -3.21 12.19
C VAL A 20 6.25 -2.42 11.62
N ILE A 21 6.01 -1.19 11.15
CA ILE A 21 7.07 -0.30 10.66
C ILE A 21 7.60 0.60 11.76
N LYS A 22 8.75 1.22 11.49
CA LYS A 22 9.32 2.20 12.40
C LYS A 22 8.64 3.58 12.22
N PRO A 23 8.55 4.40 13.28
CA PRO A 23 7.87 5.71 13.23
C PRO A 23 8.44 6.66 12.16
N GLU A 24 9.72 6.59 11.86
CA GLU A 24 10.35 7.43 10.82
C GLU A 24 9.81 7.16 9.39
N LEU A 25 9.15 6.02 9.17
CA LEU A 25 8.54 5.67 7.88
C LEU A 25 7.05 6.04 7.82
N GLN A 26 6.48 6.59 8.89
CA GLN A 26 5.07 7.01 8.93
C GLN A 26 4.69 8.00 7.82
N PRO A 27 5.52 9.02 7.46
CA PRO A 27 5.18 9.94 6.39
C PRO A 27 4.91 9.25 5.05
N ILE A 28 5.60 8.12 4.79
CA ILE A 28 5.40 7.33 3.57
C ILE A 28 4.04 6.63 3.58
N LEU A 29 3.57 6.16 4.74
CA LEU A 29 2.22 5.63 4.85
C LEU A 29 1.17 6.72 4.69
N ASP A 30 1.43 7.91 5.24
CA ASP A 30 0.50 9.04 5.11
C ASP A 30 0.32 9.42 3.63
N GLU A 31 1.39 9.41 2.84
CA GLU A 31 1.30 9.57 1.38
C GLU A 31 0.49 8.46 0.69
N LEU A 32 0.62 7.21 1.12
CA LEU A 32 -0.17 6.11 0.56
C LEU A 32 -1.64 6.20 0.93
N LYS A 33 -1.97 6.73 2.11
CA LYS A 33 -3.36 6.96 2.56
C LYS A 33 -4.10 8.00 1.72
N GLU A 34 -3.37 8.89 1.05
CA GLU A 34 -3.94 9.90 0.13
C GLU A 34 -4.25 9.33 -1.26
N ILE A 35 -3.84 8.09 -1.57
CA ILE A 35 -4.12 7.46 -2.86
C ILE A 35 -5.55 6.90 -2.87
N ASP A 36 -6.34 7.25 -3.90
CA ASP A 36 -7.62 6.59 -4.15
C ASP A 36 -7.37 5.12 -4.56
N PRO A 37 -7.79 4.12 -3.78
CA PRO A 37 -7.60 2.72 -4.13
C PRO A 37 -8.31 2.30 -5.43
N HIS A 38 -9.28 3.07 -5.92
CA HIS A 38 -9.86 2.86 -7.25
C HIS A 38 -8.87 3.09 -8.39
N ASP A 39 -7.84 3.92 -8.20
CA ASP A 39 -6.79 4.16 -9.19
C ASP A 39 -5.76 3.03 -9.24
N LEU A 40 -5.73 2.15 -8.22
CA LEU A 40 -4.75 1.06 -8.09
C LEU A 40 -5.18 -0.22 -8.81
N VAL A 41 -6.47 -0.40 -9.05
CA VAL A 41 -7.03 -1.64 -9.61
C VAL A 41 -8.09 -1.32 -10.66
N ARG A 42 -8.19 -2.16 -11.69
CA ARG A 42 -9.28 -2.05 -12.66
C ARG A 42 -10.52 -2.79 -12.14
N PRO A 43 -11.74 -2.44 -12.59
CA PRO A 43 -12.96 -3.14 -12.18
C PRO A 43 -12.95 -4.66 -12.46
N ASP A 44 -12.22 -5.09 -13.49
CA ASP A 44 -12.04 -6.50 -13.88
C ASP A 44 -10.84 -7.18 -13.20
N SER A 45 -10.11 -6.46 -12.34
CA SER A 45 -8.97 -7.01 -11.62
C SER A 45 -9.42 -8.00 -10.54
N TRP A 46 -8.64 -9.07 -10.38
CA TRP A 46 -8.86 -10.10 -9.39
C TRP A 46 -7.54 -10.54 -8.78
N PHE A 47 -7.48 -10.54 -7.45
CA PHE A 47 -6.37 -11.14 -6.70
C PHE A 47 -6.70 -12.62 -6.40
N GLN A 48 -5.76 -13.53 -6.61
CA GLN A 48 -5.87 -14.95 -6.28
C GLN A 48 -6.23 -15.18 -4.81
N SER A 49 -5.74 -14.32 -3.90
CA SER A 49 -6.03 -14.39 -2.47
C SER A 49 -5.94 -13.02 -1.79
N GLU A 50 -6.43 -12.91 -0.56
CA GLU A 50 -6.24 -11.71 0.26
C GLU A 50 -4.75 -11.46 0.58
N SER A 51 -3.96 -12.52 0.75
CA SER A 51 -2.52 -12.43 0.96
C SER A 51 -1.80 -11.78 -0.23
N GLU A 52 -2.25 -12.03 -1.46
CA GLU A 52 -1.69 -11.38 -2.64
C GLU A 52 -2.00 -9.87 -2.65
N ALA A 53 -3.22 -9.49 -2.25
CA ALA A 53 -3.59 -8.09 -2.11
C ALA A 53 -2.78 -7.36 -1.03
N ARG A 54 -2.58 -7.98 0.14
CA ARG A 54 -1.66 -7.46 1.17
C ARG A 54 -0.25 -7.28 0.60
N GLY A 55 0.25 -8.29 -0.13
CA GLY A 55 1.56 -8.25 -0.77
C GLY A 55 1.69 -7.13 -1.80
N PHE A 56 0.62 -6.83 -2.54
CA PHE A 56 0.55 -5.70 -3.46
C PHE A 56 0.74 -4.36 -2.73
N VAL A 57 -0.03 -4.10 -1.67
CA VAL A 57 0.10 -2.87 -0.86
C VAL A 57 1.50 -2.78 -0.22
N TRP A 58 2.01 -3.90 0.30
CA TRP A 58 3.36 -3.96 0.86
C TRP A 58 4.43 -3.61 -0.18
N SER A 59 4.27 -4.08 -1.41
CA SER A 59 5.20 -3.77 -2.49
C SER A 59 5.22 -2.28 -2.85
N MET A 60 4.06 -1.60 -2.77
CA MET A 60 3.97 -0.15 -2.97
C MET A 60 4.73 0.60 -1.88
N PHE A 61 4.53 0.23 -0.61
CA PHE A 61 5.26 0.79 0.52
C PHE A 61 6.78 0.59 0.39
N VAL A 62 7.24 -0.63 0.11
CA VAL A 62 8.68 -0.92 -0.08
C VAL A 62 9.26 -0.17 -1.28
N LYS A 63 8.48 0.05 -2.34
CA LYS A 63 8.94 0.86 -3.47
C LYS A 63 9.11 2.32 -3.06
N ARG A 64 8.14 2.89 -2.35
CA ARG A 64 8.17 4.29 -1.92
C ARG A 64 9.28 4.59 -0.92
N THR A 65 9.52 3.68 0.04
CA THR A 65 10.68 3.77 0.97
C THR A 65 12.03 3.80 0.26
N LYS A 66 12.19 3.02 -0.82
CA LYS A 66 13.42 3.03 -1.63
C LYS A 66 13.58 4.33 -2.42
N GLU A 67 12.48 4.92 -2.89
CA GLU A 67 12.50 6.20 -3.60
C GLU A 67 12.85 7.34 -2.64
N ASP A 68 12.24 7.37 -1.45
CA ASP A 68 12.55 8.37 -0.41
C ASP A 68 14.02 8.30 0.04
N SER A 69 14.54 7.08 0.24
CA SER A 69 15.96 6.87 0.59
C SER A 69 16.92 7.43 -0.47
N LYS A 70 16.55 7.39 -1.76
CA LYS A 70 17.35 7.96 -2.85
C LYS A 70 17.29 9.48 -2.86
N ILE A 71 16.16 10.08 -2.49
CA ILE A 71 15.99 11.53 -2.44
C ILE A 71 16.82 12.14 -1.29
N GLN A 72 16.88 11.46 -0.15
CA GLN A 72 17.67 11.92 1.01
C GLN A 72 19.19 11.72 0.86
N SER A 73 19.66 11.12 -0.23
CA SER A 73 21.08 10.82 -0.48
C SER A 73 21.82 11.90 -1.31
N PHE A 74 21.23 13.08 -1.49
CA PHE A 74 21.79 14.24 -2.21
C PHE A 74 21.93 15.45 -1.29
#